data_AF-A0A2J0M3E9-F1
#
_entry.id   AF-A0A2J0M3E9-F1
#
_cell.length_a   1.000
_cell.length_b   1.000
_cell.length_c   1.000
_cell.angle_alpha   90.00
_cell.angle_beta   90.00
_cell.angle_gamma   90.00
#
_symmetry.space_group_name_H-M   'P 1'
#
loop_
_entity.id
_entity.type
_entity.pdbx_description
1 polymer ?
#
loop_
_entity_poly.entity_id
_entity_poly.type
_entity_poly.pdbx_seq_one_letter_code
_entity_poly.pdbx_strand_id
1 'polypeptide(L)'
;MDMQVTIALLAISMIVSIAVYVTSRNTYKALTLFSVLANISFLVNIGSFMFLSYGLIWFQYLIVFFWLPVNIFFIIKYFKKNESH
;
A
#
# COMPACT_ATOMS: atom_id res chain seq x y z
N MET A 1 -2.33 18.19 -9.50
CA MET A 1 -1.53 18.15 -8.25
C MET A 1 -1.67 16.81 -7.55
N ASP A 2 -2.88 16.29 -7.39
CA ASP A 2 -3.16 15.02 -6.68
C ASP A 2 -2.36 13.79 -7.16
N MET A 3 -2.11 13.69 -8.47
CA MET A 3 -1.27 12.62 -9.04
C MET A 3 0.19 12.70 -8.58
N GLN A 4 0.76 13.89 -8.54
CA GLN A 4 2.14 14.08 -8.09
C GLN A 4 2.27 13.76 -6.60
N VAL A 5 1.27 14.10 -5.80
CA VAL A 5 1.20 13.75 -4.38
C VAL A 5 1.14 12.23 -4.20
N THR A 6 0.27 11.55 -4.95
CA THR A 6 0.15 10.09 -4.90
C THR A 6 1.46 9.40 -5.28
N ILE A 7 2.12 9.87 -6.35
CA ILE A 7 3.41 9.33 -6.80
C ILE A 7 4.51 9.58 -5.77
N ALA A 8 4.56 10.77 -5.16
CA ALA A 8 5.53 11.10 -4.12
C ALA A 8 5.36 10.19 -2.89
N LEU A 9 4.11 9.99 -2.43
CA LEU A 9 3.80 9.06 -1.35
C LEU A 9 4.12 7.60 -1.70
N LEU A 10 3.89 7.18 -2.96
CA LEU A 10 4.27 5.85 -3.44
C LEU A 10 5.80 5.66 -3.45
N ALA A 11 6.55 6.68 -3.86
CA ALA A 11 8.01 6.64 -3.86
C ALA A 11 8.57 6.55 -2.42
N ILE A 12 8.03 7.35 -1.50
CA ILE A 12 8.42 7.31 -0.07
C ILE A 12 8.12 5.95 0.52
N SER A 13 6.93 5.39 0.26
CA SER A 13 6.54 4.07 0.76
C SER A 13 7.41 2.95 0.21
N MET A 14 7.86 3.05 -1.04
CA MET A 14 8.85 2.14 -1.61
C MET A 14 10.21 2.23 -0.89
N ILE A 15 10.71 3.46 -0.65
CA ILE A 15 11.98 3.69 0.06
C ILE A 15 11.92 3.11 1.48
N VAL A 16 10.83 3.36 2.20
CA VAL A 16 10.63 2.84 3.57
C VAL A 16 10.57 1.30 3.57
N SER A 17 9.87 0.70 2.60
CA SER A 17 9.82 -0.75 2.47
C SER A 17 11.19 -1.36 2.20
N ILE A 18 11.98 -0.75 1.29
CA ILE A 18 13.35 -1.19 0.99
C ILE A 18 14.23 -1.08 2.24
N ALA A 19 14.14 0.01 3.00
CA ALA A 19 14.88 0.17 4.25
C ALA A 19 14.53 -0.95 5.24
N VAL A 20 13.24 -1.25 5.43
CA VAL A 20 12.79 -2.36 6.30
C VAL A 20 13.25 -3.72 5.77
N TYR A 21 13.27 -3.92 4.45
CA TYR A 21 13.80 -5.15 3.85
C TYR A 21 15.29 -5.33 4.17
N VAL A 22 16.10 -4.28 4.02
CA VAL A 22 17.54 -4.32 4.29
C VAL A 22 17.80 -4.62 5.77
N THR A 23 17.06 -4.01 6.70
CA THR A 23 17.23 -4.22 8.14
C THR A 23 16.71 -5.57 8.60
N SER A 24 15.52 -5.98 8.16
CA SER A 24 14.86 -7.19 8.64
C SER A 24 15.24 -8.45 7.86
N ARG A 25 15.79 -8.31 6.64
CA ARG A 25 15.95 -9.37 5.62
C ARG A 25 14.70 -10.24 5.39
N ASN A 26 13.53 -9.73 5.75
CA ASN A 26 12.29 -10.47 5.68
C ASN A 26 11.38 -9.82 4.63
N THR A 27 11.34 -10.45 3.46
CA THR A 27 10.55 -9.99 2.31
C THR A 27 9.08 -9.83 2.65
N TYR A 28 8.52 -10.71 3.50
CA TYR A 28 7.11 -10.63 3.90
C TYR A 28 6.82 -9.36 4.72
N LYS A 29 7.71 -9.01 5.67
CA LYS A 29 7.56 -7.76 6.45
C LYS A 29 7.60 -6.54 5.54
N ALA A 30 8.58 -6.49 4.64
CA ALA A 30 8.75 -5.37 3.72
C ALA A 30 7.57 -5.22 2.75
N LEU A 31 7.08 -6.32 2.19
CA LEU A 31 5.92 -6.34 1.29
C LEU A 31 4.64 -5.91 2.00
N THR A 32 4.38 -6.40 3.22
CA THR A 32 3.22 -5.97 4.01
C THR A 32 3.30 -4.46 4.29
N LEU A 33 4.48 -3.96 4.69
CA LEU A 33 4.67 -2.55 4.99
C LEU A 33 4.46 -1.68 3.73
N PHE A 34 5.07 -2.07 2.60
CA PHE A 34 4.86 -1.40 1.32
C PHE A 34 3.39 -1.36 0.94
N SER A 35 2.72 -2.51 1.01
CA SER A 35 1.33 -2.64 0.61
C SER A 35 0.41 -1.79 1.49
N VAL A 36 0.67 -1.67 2.79
CA VAL A 36 -0.04 -0.75 3.71
C VAL A 36 0.20 0.71 3.35
N LEU A 37 1.45 1.15 3.22
CA LEU A 37 1.71 2.56 2.92
C LEU A 37 1.24 2.95 1.51
N ALA A 38 1.39 2.07 0.51
CA ALA A 38 0.88 2.30 -0.84
C ALA A 38 -0.65 2.46 -0.82
N ASN A 39 -1.37 1.60 -0.08
CA ASN A 39 -2.83 1.72 0.07
C ASN A 39 -3.22 3.06 0.69
N ILE A 40 -2.55 3.50 1.76
CA ILE A 40 -2.82 4.80 2.40
C ILE A 40 -2.60 5.94 1.39
N SER A 41 -1.56 5.84 0.56
CA SER A 41 -1.23 6.83 -0.47
C SER A 41 -2.35 6.99 -1.51
N PHE A 42 -2.98 5.87 -1.90
CA PHE A 42 -4.14 5.86 -2.79
C PHE A 42 -5.43 6.28 -2.06
N LEU A 43 -5.61 5.90 -0.79
CA LEU A 43 -6.79 6.25 0.00
C LEU A 43 -6.90 7.76 0.24
N VAL A 44 -5.76 8.42 0.49
CA VAL A 44 -5.68 9.89 0.67
C VAL A 44 -6.19 10.63 -0.58
N ASN A 45 -6.08 10.02 -1.76
CA ASN A 45 -6.51 10.62 -3.03
C ASN A 45 -7.79 9.99 -3.61
N ILE A 46 -8.51 9.15 -2.85
CA ILE A 46 -9.66 8.39 -3.34
C ILE A 46 -10.85 9.25 -3.78
N GLY A 47 -10.96 10.48 -3.25
CA GLY A 47 -11.98 11.46 -3.63
C GLY A 47 -11.51 12.49 -4.67
N SER A 48 -10.27 12.41 -5.12
CA SER A 48 -9.75 13.34 -6.12
C SER A 48 -10.32 13.04 -7.50
N PHE A 49 -10.55 14.10 -8.28
CA PHE A 49 -10.90 14.07 -9.71
C PHE A 49 -9.92 13.28 -10.58
N MET A 50 -8.77 12.87 -10.04
CA MET A 50 -7.74 12.08 -10.70
C MET A 50 -8.25 10.75 -11.27
N PHE A 51 -9.11 10.02 -10.55
CA PHE A 51 -9.64 8.73 -11.03
C PHE A 51 -10.66 8.88 -12.16
N LEU A 52 -11.46 9.95 -12.12
CA LEU A 52 -12.41 10.32 -13.18
C LEU A 52 -11.71 10.87 -14.43
N SER A 53 -10.73 11.74 -14.25
CA SER A 53 -10.02 12.44 -15.33
C SER A 53 -9.14 11.50 -16.17
N TYR A 54 -8.50 10.51 -15.54
CA TYR A 54 -7.64 9.56 -16.24
C TYR A 54 -8.36 8.26 -16.67
N GLY A 55 -9.67 8.14 -16.45
CA GLY A 55 -10.43 6.92 -16.76
C GLY A 55 -10.01 5.69 -15.95
N LEU A 56 -9.27 5.89 -14.84
CA LEU A 56 -8.72 4.84 -13.97
C LEU A 56 -9.70 4.41 -12.88
N ILE A 57 -11.00 4.65 -13.07
CA ILE A 57 -12.07 4.29 -12.13
C ILE A 57 -12.00 2.79 -11.77
N TRP A 58 -11.67 1.94 -12.75
CA TRP A 58 -11.44 0.50 -12.52
C TRP A 58 -10.28 0.22 -11.56
N PHE A 59 -9.21 0.99 -11.64
CA PHE A 59 -8.05 0.89 -10.74
C PHE A 59 -8.41 1.28 -9.31
N GLN A 60 -9.28 2.29 -9.15
CA GLN A 60 -9.83 2.68 -7.86
C GLN A 60 -10.59 1.51 -7.21
N TYR A 61 -11.48 0.85 -7.96
CA TYR A 61 -12.21 -0.32 -7.46
C TYR A 61 -11.29 -1.50 -7.16
N LEU A 62 -10.26 -1.75 -7.97
CA LEU A 62 -9.27 -2.81 -7.75
C LEU A 62 -8.49 -2.59 -6.44
N ILE A 63 -8.08 -1.35 -6.17
CA ILE A 63 -7.38 -0.99 -4.93
C ILE A 63 -8.31 -1.16 -3.73
N VAL A 64 -9.54 -0.67 -3.81
CA VAL A 64 -10.47 -0.69 -2.67
C VAL A 64 -11.01 -2.09 -2.38
N PHE A 65 -11.46 -2.83 -3.40
CA PHE A 65 -12.15 -4.11 -3.22
C PHE A 65 -11.22 -5.32 -3.20
N PHE A 66 -10.08 -5.27 -3.89
CA PHE A 66 -9.15 -6.40 -3.94
C PHE A 66 -7.90 -6.16 -3.11
N TRP A 67 -7.29 -4.98 -3.26
CA TRP A 67 -6.01 -4.70 -2.62
C TRP A 67 -6.14 -4.50 -1.10
N LEU A 68 -7.21 -3.85 -0.63
CA LEU A 68 -7.48 -3.60 0.80
C LEU A 68 -7.71 -4.89 1.60
N PRO A 69 -8.55 -5.86 1.15
CA PRO A 69 -8.70 -7.14 1.83
C PRO A 69 -7.43 -8.00 1.80
N VAL A 70 -6.69 -8.00 0.68
CA VAL A 70 -5.38 -8.68 0.58
C VAL A 70 -4.42 -8.12 1.62
N ASN A 71 -4.43 -6.81 1.82
CA ASN A 71 -3.55 -6.15 2.78
C ASN A 71 -3.90 -6.49 4.24
N ILE A 72 -5.20 -6.50 4.58
CA ILE A 72 -5.69 -6.95 5.88
C ILE A 72 -5.28 -8.41 6.12
N PHE A 73 -5.39 -9.27 5.12
CA PHE A 73 -4.93 -10.66 5.21
C PHE A 73 -3.43 -10.76 5.51
N PHE A 74 -2.59 -9.96 4.84
CA PHE A 74 -1.16 -9.89 5.12
C PHE A 74 -0.85 -9.40 6.54
N ILE A 75 -1.57 -8.40 7.03
CA ILE A 75 -1.45 -7.91 8.42
C ILE A 75 -1.82 -9.01 9.41
N ILE A 76 -2.98 -9.66 9.24
CA ILE A 76 -3.44 -10.73 10.14
C ILE A 76 -2.43 -11.89 10.16
N LYS A 77 -1.94 -12.32 8.99
CA LYS A 77 -0.94 -13.39 8.88
C LYS A 77 0.37 -13.00 9.55
N TYR A 78 0.77 -11.72 9.43
CA TYR A 78 1.95 -11.20 10.07
C TYR A 78 1.85 -11.23 11.61
N PHE A 79 0.73 -10.75 12.17
CA PHE A 79 0.49 -10.77 13.61
C PHE A 79 0.40 -12.21 14.14
N LYS A 80 -0.38 -13.08 13.49
CA LYS A 80 -0.50 -14.50 13.89
C LYS A 80 0.84 -15.23 13.95
N LYS A 81 1.77 -14.91 13.03
CA LYS A 81 3.12 -15.50 13.02
C LYS A 81 3.99 -14.99 14.17
N ASN A 82 3.82 -13.75 14.61
CA ASN A 82 4.59 -13.17 15.72
C ASN A 82 3.95 -13.42 17.10
N GLU A 83 2.67 -13.80 17.16
CA GLU A 83 1.97 -14.17 18.40
C GLU A 83 2.34 -15.59 18.90
N SER A 84 2.94 -16.40 18.02
CA SER A 84 3.35 -17.78 18.33
C SER A 84 4.77 -17.87 18.92
N HIS A 85 5.35 -16.76 19.35
CA HIS A 85 6.70 -16.64 19.89
C HIS A 85 6.68 -15.93 21.24
#